data_AF-A0A968DUV9-F1
#
_entry.id   AF-A0A968DUV9-F1
#
_cell.length_a   1.000
_cell.length_b   1.000
_cell.length_c   1.000
_cell.angle_alpha   90.00
_cell.angle_beta   90.00
_cell.angle_gamma   90.00
#
_symmetry.space_group_name_H-M   'P 1'
#
loop_
_entity.id
_entity.type
_entity.pdbx_description
1 polymer ?
#
loop_
_entity_poly.entity_id
_entity_poly.type
_entity_poly.pdbx_seq_one_letter_code
_entity_poly.pdbx_strand_id
1 'polypeptide(L)'
;MRWKSIPHLSEVFGGRTLPFLELGYLIVALTLVQITLVAIVLIILPLFKIGWRGGKKGWIVLYFSGIGLGFMFVEIVLIQRFTLYFGNPIYAASAVISTMMIFSGIGSYFSSRLTTTAKTILMITTAIIFLLLLYALVLTPILQQSIALPLPIKILLAILLIAIPTTMMGNLFPLGLRIVSHHNQQAIPWAWGINGCLSVISSVLATLIAVEMGFYWVMIFAALAYGLPLVVNLGGGGTN
;
A
#
# COMPACT_ATOMS: atom_id res chain seq x y z
N MET A 1 8.24 -9.35 -19.45
CA MET A 1 8.71 -10.33 -20.47
C MET A 1 9.88 -11.10 -19.89
N ARG A 2 10.00 -12.40 -20.18
CA ARG A 2 10.82 -13.37 -19.43
C ARG A 2 12.33 -13.08 -19.54
N TRP A 3 13.04 -13.18 -18.41
CA TRP A 3 14.52 -13.13 -18.26
C TRP A 3 15.31 -13.95 -19.29
N LYS A 4 14.67 -14.95 -19.93
CA LYS A 4 15.30 -15.87 -20.88
C LYS A 4 15.40 -15.36 -22.33
N SER A 5 14.85 -14.19 -22.66
CA SER A 5 14.89 -13.65 -24.05
C SER A 5 15.94 -12.54 -24.28
N ILE A 6 16.74 -12.19 -23.27
CA ILE A 6 17.82 -11.20 -23.35
C ILE A 6 18.85 -11.50 -24.47
N PRO A 7 19.28 -12.75 -24.74
CA PRO A 7 20.28 -13.01 -25.78
C PRO A 7 19.75 -12.91 -27.21
N HIS A 8 18.43 -13.00 -27.41
CA HIS A 8 17.84 -13.06 -28.75
C HIS A 8 17.36 -11.69 -29.25
N LEU A 9 17.15 -10.74 -28.34
CA LEU A 9 16.81 -9.35 -28.68
C LEU A 9 18.05 -8.50 -29.06
N SER A 10 19.25 -8.91 -28.65
CA SER A 10 20.51 -8.27 -29.02
C SER A 10 20.91 -8.49 -30.49
N GLU A 11 20.38 -9.53 -31.14
CA GLU A 11 20.63 -9.81 -32.57
C GLU A 11 19.73 -9.00 -33.50
N VAL A 12 18.53 -8.59 -33.05
CA VAL A 12 17.49 -8.00 -33.92
C VAL A 12 17.39 -6.47 -33.78
N PHE A 13 17.71 -5.91 -32.61
CA PHE A 13 17.59 -4.47 -32.34
C PHE A 13 18.97 -3.88 -32.02
N GLY A 14 19.72 -3.52 -33.07
CA GLY A 14 21.05 -2.93 -32.95
C GLY A 14 21.13 -1.77 -31.94
N GLY A 15 21.88 -1.98 -30.86
CA GLY A 15 22.68 -1.04 -30.06
C GLY A 15 22.07 0.23 -29.45
N ARG A 16 20.95 0.77 -29.94
CA ARG A 16 20.43 2.09 -29.53
C ARG A 16 19.19 2.04 -28.65
N THR A 17 18.39 0.98 -28.67
CA THR A 17 17.15 0.88 -27.86
C THR A 17 17.36 0.13 -26.54
N LEU A 18 18.30 -0.81 -26.50
CA LEU A 18 18.71 -1.55 -25.31
C LEU A 18 19.27 -0.65 -24.19
N PRO A 19 20.11 0.36 -24.45
CA PRO A 19 20.65 1.23 -23.40
C PRO A 19 19.55 2.01 -22.66
N PHE A 20 18.55 2.56 -23.36
CA PHE A 20 17.51 3.38 -22.74
C PHE A 20 16.56 2.57 -21.85
N LEU A 21 16.25 1.33 -22.23
CA LEU A 21 15.39 0.45 -21.44
C LEU A 21 16.09 -0.01 -20.16
N GLU A 22 17.38 -0.38 -20.27
CA GLU A 22 18.21 -0.74 -19.10
C GLU A 22 18.48 0.46 -18.20
N LEU A 23 18.67 1.66 -18.77
CA LEU A 23 18.83 2.91 -18.02
C LEU A 23 17.58 3.24 -17.21
N GLY A 24 16.38 3.14 -17.79
CA GLY A 24 15.13 3.41 -17.06
C GLY A 24 14.94 2.48 -15.86
N TYR A 25 15.22 1.19 -16.03
CA TYR A 25 15.17 0.21 -14.95
C TYR A 25 16.22 0.50 -13.87
N LEU A 26 17.46 0.76 -14.28
CA LEU A 26 18.57 1.06 -13.37
C LEU A 26 18.30 2.34 -12.57
N ILE A 27 17.70 3.36 -13.19
CA ILE A 27 17.28 4.59 -12.51
C ILE A 27 16.25 4.27 -11.42
N VAL A 28 15.22 3.46 -11.70
CA VAL A 28 14.19 3.10 -10.70
C VAL A 28 14.78 2.24 -9.57
N ALA A 29 15.73 1.36 -9.87
CA ALA A 29 16.43 0.58 -8.86
C ALA A 29 17.32 1.46 -7.97
N LEU A 30 18.06 2.40 -8.55
CA LEU A 30 18.87 3.36 -7.81
C LEU A 30 18.00 4.29 -6.95
N THR A 31 16.85 4.75 -7.47
CA THR A 31 15.93 5.59 -6.70
C THR A 31 15.34 4.82 -5.53
N LEU A 32 15.07 3.52 -5.68
CA LEU A 32 14.64 2.68 -4.56
C LEU A 32 15.71 2.64 -3.47
N VAL A 33 16.96 2.35 -3.82
CA VAL A 33 18.08 2.33 -2.85
C VAL A 33 18.22 3.69 -2.18
N GLN A 34 18.24 4.78 -2.96
CA GLN A 34 18.36 6.13 -2.44
C GLN A 34 17.21 6.48 -1.49
N ILE A 35 15.96 6.22 -1.88
CA ILE A 35 14.78 6.53 -1.07
C ILE A 35 14.73 5.67 0.19
N THR A 36 15.12 4.39 0.11
CA THR A 36 15.25 3.53 1.30
C THR A 36 16.28 4.08 2.27
N LEU A 37 17.48 4.46 1.79
CA LEU A 37 18.51 5.04 2.63
C LEU A 37 18.04 6.35 3.27
N VAL A 38 17.48 7.26 2.48
CA VAL A 38 16.97 8.55 2.96
C VAL A 38 15.83 8.37 3.97
N ALA A 39 14.88 7.47 3.71
CA ALA A 39 13.77 7.19 4.62
C ALA A 39 14.27 6.61 5.95
N ILE A 40 15.23 5.68 5.93
CA ILE A 40 15.82 5.13 7.15
C ILE A 40 16.57 6.23 7.93
N VAL A 41 17.38 7.03 7.24
CA VAL A 41 18.18 8.10 7.87
C VAL A 41 17.29 9.20 8.44
N LEU A 42 16.24 9.63 7.74
CA LEU A 42 15.42 10.75 8.17
C LEU A 42 14.30 10.34 9.15
N ILE A 43 13.76 9.13 9.03
CA ILE A 43 12.60 8.69 9.83
C ILE A 43 13.04 7.78 10.98
N ILE A 44 13.89 6.79 10.72
CA ILE A 44 14.26 5.78 11.73
C ILE A 44 15.43 6.23 12.61
N LEU A 45 16.44 6.90 12.04
CA LEU A 45 17.60 7.38 12.80
C LEU A 45 17.24 8.25 14.01
N PRO A 46 16.36 9.28 13.90
CA PRO A 46 16.02 10.11 15.07
C PRO A 46 15.25 9.35 16.15
N LEU A 47 14.55 8.25 15.80
CA LEU A 47 13.81 7.43 16.77
C LEU A 47 14.74 6.68 17.72
N PHE A 48 15.99 6.40 17.33
CA PHE A 48 16.97 5.80 18.25
C PHE A 48 17.28 6.70 19.46
N LYS A 49 17.11 8.03 19.35
CA LYS A 49 17.27 8.94 20.49
C LYS A 49 16.19 8.76 21.56
N ILE A 50 14.97 8.38 21.15
CA ILE A 50 13.86 8.06 22.05
C ILE A 50 14.08 6.68 22.68
N GLY A 51 14.74 5.79 21.93
CA GLY A 51 14.98 4.41 22.33
C GLY A 51 13.72 3.55 22.20
N TRP A 52 13.90 2.23 22.22
CA TRP A 52 12.79 1.27 22.20
C TRP A 52 12.80 0.44 23.47
N ARG A 53 12.09 0.93 24.49
CA ARG A 53 11.85 0.23 25.76
C ARG A 53 10.54 -0.53 25.66
N GLY A 54 10.47 -1.80 26.09
CA GLY A 54 9.26 -2.62 26.08
C GLY A 54 9.30 -3.84 25.15
N GLY A 55 8.36 -4.77 25.38
CA GLY A 55 8.20 -6.01 24.62
C GLY A 55 7.48 -5.84 23.28
N LYS A 56 7.25 -6.95 22.57
CA LYS A 56 6.45 -7.03 21.33
C LYS A 56 6.97 -6.19 20.14
N LYS A 57 8.28 -5.96 20.06
CA LYS A 57 8.90 -5.20 18.96
C LYS A 57 8.53 -5.74 17.57
N GLY A 58 8.64 -7.05 17.39
CA GLY A 58 8.30 -7.72 16.14
C GLY A 58 6.84 -7.53 15.71
N TRP A 59 5.90 -7.52 16.67
CA TRP A 59 4.48 -7.25 16.38
C TRP A 59 4.31 -5.84 15.81
N ILE A 60 4.90 -4.83 16.45
CA ILE A 60 4.82 -3.42 15.99
C ILE A 60 5.43 -3.29 14.60
N VAL A 61 6.64 -3.83 14.38
CA VAL A 61 7.29 -3.76 13.07
C VAL A 61 6.41 -4.37 12.00
N LEU A 62 5.99 -5.62 12.16
CA LEU A 62 5.24 -6.33 11.13
C LEU A 62 3.84 -5.74 10.90
N TYR A 63 3.13 -5.36 11.97
CA TYR A 63 1.80 -4.77 11.88
C TYR A 63 1.82 -3.44 11.11
N PHE A 64 2.65 -2.49 11.54
CA PHE A 64 2.69 -1.15 10.95
C PHE A 64 3.38 -1.11 9.58
N SER A 65 4.34 -2.02 9.33
CA SER A 65 4.92 -2.22 8.00
C SER A 65 3.88 -2.73 7.01
N GLY A 66 3.09 -3.73 7.39
CA GLY A 66 2.04 -4.29 6.51
C GLY A 66 0.96 -3.27 6.16
N ILE A 67 0.57 -2.41 7.12
CA ILE A 67 -0.36 -1.32 6.85
C ILE A 67 0.24 -0.29 5.88
N GLY A 68 1.49 0.13 6.10
CA GLY A 68 2.15 1.14 5.26
C GLY A 68 2.35 0.65 3.82
N LEU A 69 2.85 -0.58 3.68
CA LEU A 69 3.01 -1.26 2.39
C LEU A 69 1.67 -1.43 1.67
N GLY A 70 0.69 -2.02 2.35
CA GLY A 70 -0.62 -2.32 1.78
C GLY A 70 -1.34 -1.07 1.30
N PHE A 71 -1.40 -0.03 2.14
CA PHE A 71 -2.12 1.20 1.82
C PHE A 71 -1.54 1.90 0.58
N MET A 72 -0.21 2.07 0.53
CA MET A 72 0.45 2.76 -0.58
C MET A 72 0.41 1.95 -1.88
N PHE A 73 0.52 0.62 -1.81
CA PHE A 73 0.35 -0.22 -2.99
C PHE A 73 -1.06 -0.11 -3.58
N VAL A 74 -2.09 -0.14 -2.73
CA VAL A 74 -3.47 0.06 -3.17
C VAL A 74 -3.63 1.45 -3.79
N GLU A 75 -3.15 2.49 -3.12
CA GLU A 75 -3.24 3.88 -3.60
C GLU A 75 -2.62 4.03 -5.00
N ILE A 76 -1.41 3.51 -5.21
CA ILE A 76 -0.70 3.61 -6.49
C ILE A 76 -1.40 2.82 -7.59
N VAL A 77 -1.88 1.61 -7.30
CA VAL A 77 -2.67 0.84 -8.26
C VAL A 77 -3.94 1.59 -8.65
N LEU A 78 -4.65 2.18 -7.69
CA LEU A 78 -5.86 2.96 -7.96
C LEU A 78 -5.55 4.19 -8.81
N ILE A 79 -4.53 4.99 -8.46
CA ILE A 79 -4.10 6.16 -9.26
C ILE A 79 -3.85 5.74 -10.72
N GLN A 80 -3.15 4.63 -10.94
CA GLN A 80 -2.78 4.17 -12.28
C GLN A 80 -3.99 3.65 -13.07
N ARG A 81 -4.87 2.87 -12.43
CA ARG A 81 -6.11 2.38 -13.06
C ARG A 81 -7.08 3.52 -13.38
N PHE A 82 -7.23 4.49 -12.49
CA PHE A 82 -8.08 5.65 -12.72
C PHE A 82 -7.46 6.66 -13.68
N THR A 83 -6.13 6.70 -13.83
CA THR A 83 -5.46 7.50 -14.88
C THR A 83 -5.91 7.03 -16.26
N LEU A 84 -5.96 5.71 -16.48
CA LEU A 84 -6.48 5.12 -17.72
C LEU A 84 -7.99 5.37 -17.91
N TYR A 85 -8.75 5.44 -16.82
CA TYR A 85 -10.21 5.62 -16.86
C TYR A 85 -10.65 7.06 -17.14
N PHE A 86 -9.96 8.03 -16.52
CA PHE A 86 -10.20 9.46 -16.71
C PHE A 86 -9.43 10.05 -17.89
N GLY A 87 -8.35 9.41 -18.33
CA GLY A 87 -7.46 9.90 -19.39
C GLY A 87 -6.55 11.05 -18.96
N ASN A 88 -6.56 11.43 -17.67
CA ASN A 88 -5.74 12.51 -17.13
C ASN A 88 -5.17 12.10 -15.75
N PRO A 89 -3.83 12.07 -15.59
CA PRO A 89 -3.19 11.64 -14.34
C PRO A 89 -3.45 12.60 -13.18
N ILE A 90 -3.61 13.90 -13.44
CA ILE A 90 -3.88 14.91 -12.40
C ILE A 90 -5.27 14.68 -11.80
N TYR A 91 -6.27 14.44 -12.65
CA TYR A 91 -7.64 14.14 -12.19
C TYR A 91 -7.71 12.82 -11.42
N ALA A 92 -7.03 11.78 -11.91
CA ALA A 92 -6.99 10.50 -11.23
C ALA A 92 -6.31 10.58 -9.87
N ALA A 93 -5.11 11.19 -9.79
CA ALA A 93 -4.40 11.35 -8.53
C ALA A 93 -5.21 12.16 -7.53
N SER A 94 -5.78 13.29 -7.95
CA SER A 94 -6.61 14.14 -7.09
C SER A 94 -7.83 13.39 -6.56
N ALA A 95 -8.59 12.72 -7.45
CA ALA A 95 -9.77 11.98 -7.07
C ALA A 95 -9.44 10.83 -6.11
N VAL A 96 -8.39 10.06 -6.39
CA VAL A 96 -7.98 8.92 -5.55
C VAL A 96 -7.50 9.40 -4.20
N ILE A 97 -6.55 10.32 -4.13
CA ILE A 97 -5.99 10.81 -2.87
C ILE A 97 -7.07 11.46 -2.01
N SER A 98 -7.89 12.36 -2.59
CA SER A 98 -8.96 13.02 -1.83
C SER A 98 -9.99 12.03 -1.30
N THR A 99 -10.41 11.06 -2.12
CA THR A 99 -11.36 10.04 -1.69
C THR A 99 -10.74 9.15 -0.61
N MET A 100 -9.51 8.68 -0.81
CA MET A 100 -8.82 7.82 0.15
C MET A 100 -8.62 8.55 1.49
N MET A 101 -8.28 9.84 1.49
CA MET A 101 -8.17 10.65 2.72
C MET A 101 -9.51 10.78 3.45
N ILE A 102 -10.60 11.10 2.75
CA ILE A 102 -11.93 11.25 3.36
C ILE A 102 -12.40 9.91 3.95
N PHE A 103 -12.35 8.83 3.17
CA PHE A 103 -12.90 7.54 3.60
C PHE A 103 -11.99 6.81 4.60
N SER A 104 -10.67 7.00 4.55
CA SER A 104 -9.78 6.51 5.61
C SER A 104 -10.01 7.25 6.93
N GLY A 105 -10.33 8.55 6.87
CA GLY A 105 -10.77 9.34 8.03
C GLY A 105 -12.09 8.83 8.61
N ILE A 106 -13.08 8.53 7.77
CA ILE A 106 -14.35 7.90 8.18
C ILE A 106 -14.11 6.52 8.81
N GLY A 107 -13.27 5.69 8.20
CA GLY A 107 -12.85 4.40 8.76
C GLY A 107 -12.17 4.56 10.13
N SER A 108 -11.30 5.56 10.25
CA SER A 108 -10.64 5.87 11.53
C SER A 108 -11.64 6.30 12.61
N TYR A 109 -12.67 7.09 12.25
CA TYR A 109 -13.75 7.46 13.16
C TYR A 109 -14.55 6.23 13.61
N PHE A 110 -14.96 5.36 12.68
CA PHE A 110 -15.70 4.14 13.03
C PHE A 110 -14.89 3.20 13.90
N SER A 111 -13.57 3.19 13.74
CA SER A 111 -12.69 2.38 14.58
C SER A 111 -12.89 2.66 16.07
N SER A 112 -13.22 3.89 16.48
CA SER A 112 -13.45 4.26 17.89
C SER A 112 -14.60 3.49 18.54
N ARG A 113 -15.59 3.06 17.74
CA ARG A 113 -16.74 2.27 18.18
C ARG A 113 -16.48 0.76 18.16
N LEU A 114 -15.38 0.33 17.56
CA LEU A 114 -15.00 -1.08 17.48
C LEU A 114 -14.20 -1.48 18.71
N THR A 115 -14.49 -2.69 19.21
CA THR A 115 -13.72 -3.29 20.30
C THR A 115 -12.34 -3.70 19.79
N THR A 116 -11.29 -3.36 20.55
CA THR A 116 -9.90 -3.68 20.22
C THR A 116 -9.58 -5.14 20.59
N THR A 117 -10.25 -6.08 19.95
CA THR A 117 -10.01 -7.53 20.14
C THR A 117 -9.27 -8.13 18.95
N ALA A 118 -8.52 -9.20 19.18
CA ALA A 118 -7.83 -9.93 18.11
C ALA A 118 -8.83 -10.39 17.04
N LYS A 119 -10.02 -10.82 17.45
CA LYS A 119 -11.11 -11.23 16.54
C LYS A 119 -11.57 -10.08 15.63
N THR A 120 -11.74 -8.87 16.17
CA THR A 120 -12.12 -7.69 15.38
C THR A 120 -11.07 -7.37 14.33
N ILE A 121 -9.80 -7.34 14.74
CA ILE A 121 -8.69 -7.05 13.82
C ILE A 121 -8.61 -8.12 12.74
N LEU A 122 -8.67 -9.40 13.13
CA LEU A 122 -8.66 -10.55 12.21
C LEU A 122 -9.75 -10.42 11.16
N MET A 123 -10.99 -10.17 11.58
CA MET A 123 -12.14 -10.03 10.70
C MET A 123 -11.93 -8.89 9.68
N ILE A 124 -11.48 -7.72 10.14
CA ILE A 124 -11.23 -6.56 9.27
C ILE A 124 -10.10 -6.87 8.28
N THR A 125 -8.98 -7.41 8.75
CA THR A 125 -7.84 -7.75 7.87
C THR A 125 -8.20 -8.82 6.85
N THR A 126 -8.93 -9.86 7.24
CA THR A 126 -9.39 -10.90 6.31
C THR A 126 -10.33 -10.33 5.27
N ALA A 127 -11.25 -9.46 5.68
CA ALA A 127 -12.17 -8.81 4.75
C ALA A 127 -11.45 -7.86 3.78
N ILE A 128 -10.43 -7.12 4.24
CA ILE A 128 -9.56 -6.32 3.37
C ILE A 128 -8.83 -7.22 2.36
N ILE A 129 -8.18 -8.29 2.82
CA ILE A 129 -7.45 -9.21 1.93
C ILE A 129 -8.39 -9.78 0.86
N PHE A 130 -9.55 -10.28 1.26
CA PHE A 130 -10.56 -10.79 0.33
C PHE A 130 -11.00 -9.72 -0.68
N LEU A 131 -11.29 -8.51 -0.21
CA LEU A 131 -11.70 -7.40 -1.07
C LEU A 131 -10.60 -7.00 -2.07
N LEU A 132 -9.34 -6.93 -1.65
CA LEU A 132 -8.22 -6.59 -2.53
C LEU A 132 -7.98 -7.66 -3.59
N LEU A 133 -8.10 -8.94 -3.22
CA LEU A 133 -8.04 -10.06 -4.18
C LEU A 133 -9.19 -9.99 -5.19
N LEU A 134 -10.40 -9.66 -4.74
CA LEU A 134 -11.54 -9.43 -5.63
C LEU A 134 -11.28 -8.25 -6.57
N TYR A 135 -10.73 -7.15 -6.05
CA TYR A 135 -10.40 -5.95 -6.85
C TYR A 135 -9.31 -6.24 -7.87
N ALA A 136 -8.33 -7.09 -7.55
CA ALA A 136 -7.29 -7.50 -8.51
C ALA A 136 -7.88 -8.13 -9.78
N LEU A 137 -9.03 -8.81 -9.66
CA LEU A 137 -9.72 -9.47 -10.78
C LEU A 137 -10.76 -8.56 -11.45
N VAL A 138 -11.58 -7.87 -10.65
CA VAL A 138 -12.84 -7.27 -11.14
C VAL A 138 -12.71 -5.76 -11.44
N LEU A 139 -11.74 -5.06 -10.83
CA LEU A 139 -11.62 -3.60 -10.99
C LEU A 139 -11.42 -3.19 -12.45
N THR A 140 -10.50 -3.84 -13.17
CA THR A 140 -10.19 -3.47 -14.56
C THR A 140 -11.38 -3.70 -15.50
N PRO A 141 -12.06 -4.86 -15.49
CA PRO A 141 -13.29 -5.07 -16.27
C PRO A 141 -14.38 -4.02 -16.00
N ILE A 142 -14.64 -3.67 -14.73
CA ILE A 142 -15.64 -2.65 -14.38
C ILE A 142 -15.29 -1.30 -15.00
N LEU A 143 -14.03 -0.88 -14.90
CA LEU A 143 -13.59 0.40 -15.47
C LEU A 143 -13.66 0.41 -17.00
N GLN A 144 -13.36 -0.71 -17.66
CA GLN A 144 -13.45 -0.81 -19.12
C GLN A 144 -14.90 -0.71 -19.61
N GLN A 145 -15.83 -1.42 -18.97
CA GLN A 145 -17.25 -1.40 -19.35
C GLN A 145 -17.90 -0.03 -19.13
N SER A 146 -17.43 0.70 -18.11
CA SER A 146 -17.95 2.03 -17.76
C SER A 146 -17.21 3.18 -18.44
N ILE A 147 -16.27 2.90 -19.36
CA ILE A 147 -15.40 3.93 -19.95
C ILE A 147 -16.13 4.94 -20.84
N ALA A 148 -17.27 4.56 -21.42
CA ALA A 148 -18.07 5.43 -22.27
C ALA A 148 -19.07 6.30 -21.49
N LEU A 149 -19.15 6.14 -20.16
CA LEU A 149 -20.08 6.91 -19.32
C LEU A 149 -19.67 8.39 -19.22
N PRO A 150 -20.63 9.30 -19.01
CA PRO A 150 -20.35 10.72 -18.81
C PRO A 150 -19.54 10.95 -17.51
N LEU A 151 -18.73 12.02 -17.51
CA LEU A 151 -17.77 12.32 -16.44
C LEU A 151 -18.37 12.32 -15.02
N PRO A 152 -19.56 12.89 -14.75
CA PRO A 152 -20.13 12.86 -13.39
C PRO A 152 -20.36 11.44 -12.86
N ILE A 153 -20.80 10.53 -13.74
CA ILE A 153 -21.02 9.12 -13.38
C ILE A 153 -19.69 8.42 -13.14
N LYS A 154 -18.66 8.70 -13.95
CA LYS A 154 -17.30 8.19 -13.74
C LYS A 154 -16.74 8.59 -12.38
N ILE A 155 -16.92 9.85 -11.98
CA ILE A 155 -16.48 10.37 -10.69
C ILE A 155 -17.21 9.65 -9.55
N LEU A 156 -18.53 9.52 -9.64
CA LEU A 156 -19.31 8.83 -8.62
C LEU A 156 -18.89 7.35 -8.49
N LEU A 157 -18.71 6.66 -9.61
CA LEU A 157 -18.25 5.27 -9.64
C LEU A 157 -16.84 5.14 -9.04
N ALA A 158 -15.93 6.05 -9.36
CA ALA A 158 -14.60 6.09 -8.77
C ALA A 158 -14.66 6.26 -7.25
N ILE A 159 -15.46 7.22 -6.76
CA ILE A 159 -15.65 7.45 -5.33
C ILE A 159 -16.17 6.18 -4.65
N LEU A 160 -17.20 5.54 -5.19
CA LEU A 160 -17.79 4.33 -4.61
C LEU A 160 -16.81 3.16 -4.55
N LEU A 161 -16.07 2.91 -5.64
CA LEU A 161 -15.08 1.83 -5.69
C LEU A 161 -13.89 2.08 -4.75
N ILE A 162 -13.49 3.34 -4.54
CA ILE A 162 -12.37 3.66 -3.65
C ILE A 162 -12.83 3.69 -2.19
N ALA A 163 -14.05 4.18 -1.93
CA ALA A 163 -14.59 4.38 -0.59
C ALA A 163 -14.63 3.09 0.23
N ILE A 164 -15.11 1.99 -0.36
CA ILE A 164 -15.32 0.71 0.32
C ILE A 164 -13.99 0.16 0.90
N PRO A 165 -12.95 -0.14 0.09
CA PRO A 165 -11.70 -0.66 0.61
C PRO A 165 -11.03 0.33 1.56
N THR A 166 -11.08 1.63 1.24
CA THR A 166 -10.38 2.65 2.04
C THR A 166 -10.99 2.82 3.43
N THR A 167 -12.32 2.77 3.54
CA THR A 167 -12.99 2.82 4.86
C THR A 167 -12.55 1.64 5.72
N MET A 168 -12.46 0.43 5.15
CA MET A 168 -12.02 -0.75 5.88
C MET A 168 -10.56 -0.63 6.31
N MET A 169 -9.66 -0.28 5.38
CA MET A 169 -8.23 -0.10 5.63
C MET A 169 -7.96 0.98 6.69
N GLY A 170 -8.75 2.06 6.70
CA GLY A 170 -8.65 3.16 7.67
C GLY A 170 -8.90 2.75 9.12
N ASN A 171 -9.51 1.59 9.39
CA ASN A 171 -9.71 1.11 10.76
C ASN A 171 -8.42 0.58 11.42
N LEU A 172 -7.50 0.02 10.64
CA LEU A 172 -6.38 -0.76 11.18
C LEU A 172 -5.38 0.09 11.94
N PHE A 173 -5.04 1.27 11.42
CA PHE A 173 -4.04 2.12 12.04
C PHE A 173 -4.44 2.60 13.45
N PRO A 174 -5.65 3.16 13.68
CA PRO A 174 -6.08 3.54 15.02
C PRO A 174 -6.33 2.35 15.96
N LEU A 175 -6.74 1.18 15.45
CA LEU A 175 -6.86 -0.04 16.25
C LEU A 175 -5.49 -0.50 16.77
N GLY A 176 -4.49 -0.58 15.89
CA GLY A 176 -3.12 -0.93 16.27
C GLY A 176 -2.52 0.10 17.23
N LEU A 177 -2.77 1.38 17.01
CA LEU A 177 -2.25 2.44 17.88
C LEU A 177 -2.84 2.36 19.30
N ARG A 178 -4.14 2.03 19.44
CA ARG A 178 -4.76 1.79 20.75
C ARG A 178 -4.12 0.60 21.47
N ILE A 179 -3.82 -0.49 20.77
CA ILE A 179 -3.09 -1.63 21.34
C ILE A 179 -1.74 -1.18 21.88
N VAL A 180 -0.97 -0.45 21.08
CA VAL A 180 0.35 0.05 21.48
C VAL A 180 0.23 1.01 22.66
N SER A 181 -0.74 1.92 22.66
CA SER A 181 -0.90 2.90 23.74
C SER A 181 -1.24 2.28 25.09
N HIS A 182 -1.98 1.16 25.10
CA HIS A 182 -2.31 0.45 26.34
C HIS A 182 -1.11 -0.28 26.95
N HIS A 183 -0.18 -0.78 26.13
CA HIS A 183 0.98 -1.53 26.61
C HIS A 183 2.21 -0.66 26.83
N ASN A 184 2.45 0.29 25.92
CA ASN A 184 3.68 1.05 25.88
C ASN A 184 3.57 2.31 25.00
N GLN A 185 3.27 3.44 25.62
CA GLN A 185 3.18 4.72 24.92
C GLN A 185 4.51 5.17 24.28
N GLN A 186 5.66 4.74 24.80
CA GLN A 186 6.97 5.09 24.23
C GLN A 186 7.21 4.42 22.87
N ALA A 187 6.43 3.40 22.50
CA ALA A 187 6.51 2.73 21.21
C ALA A 187 5.61 3.36 20.12
N ILE A 188 4.80 4.36 20.46
CA ILE A 188 3.94 5.07 19.49
C ILE A 188 4.78 5.75 18.38
N PRO A 189 5.86 6.50 18.68
CA PRO A 189 6.70 7.09 17.63
C PRO A 189 7.31 6.05 16.69
N TRP A 190 7.65 4.86 17.20
CA TRP A 190 8.14 3.75 16.38
C TRP A 190 7.07 3.23 15.42
N ALA A 191 5.84 3.04 15.89
CA ALA A 191 4.72 2.62 15.05
C ALA A 191 4.49 3.59 13.87
N TRP A 192 4.46 4.89 14.15
CA TRP A 192 4.35 5.94 13.12
C TRP A 192 5.55 5.97 12.18
N GLY A 193 6.77 5.89 12.72
CA GLY A 193 7.99 5.93 11.92
C GLY A 193 8.14 4.74 10.99
N ILE A 194 7.83 3.54 11.46
CA ILE A 194 7.85 2.32 10.64
C ILE A 194 6.80 2.43 9.53
N ASN A 195 5.56 2.81 9.88
CA ASN A 195 4.52 2.99 8.89
C ASN A 195 4.93 4.02 7.81
N GLY A 196 5.38 5.21 8.22
CA GLY A 196 5.81 6.26 7.30
C GLY A 196 7.01 5.86 6.43
N CYS A 197 8.02 5.22 7.01
CA CYS A 197 9.19 4.73 6.28
C CYS A 197 8.79 3.71 5.21
N LEU A 198 7.98 2.71 5.58
CA LEU A 198 7.52 1.71 4.63
C LEU A 198 6.61 2.32 3.56
N SER A 199 5.73 3.27 3.89
CA SER A 199 4.90 3.95 2.89
C SER A 199 5.73 4.66 1.82
N VAL A 200 6.81 5.35 2.23
CA VAL A 200 7.73 6.03 1.30
C VAL A 200 8.43 5.02 0.39
N ILE A 201 8.99 3.95 0.95
CA ILE A 201 9.68 2.89 0.18
C ILE A 201 8.71 2.19 -0.78
N SER A 202 7.48 1.96 -0.34
CA SER A 202 6.43 1.30 -1.12
C SER A 202 6.10 2.05 -2.39
N SER A 203 6.26 3.38 -2.40
CA SER A 203 5.90 4.17 -3.58
C SER A 203 6.73 3.80 -4.81
N VAL A 204 8.04 3.65 -4.64
CA VAL A 204 8.97 3.24 -5.69
C VAL A 204 8.87 1.73 -5.94
N LEU A 205 8.73 0.95 -4.86
CA LEU A 205 8.63 -0.50 -4.97
C LEU A 205 7.39 -0.93 -5.78
N ALA A 206 6.25 -0.24 -5.62
CA ALA A 206 5.06 -0.46 -6.42
C ALA A 206 5.32 -0.23 -7.91
N THR A 207 6.03 0.84 -8.26
CA THR A 207 6.41 1.13 -9.64
C THR A 207 7.32 0.05 -10.21
N LEU A 208 8.33 -0.39 -9.46
CA LEU A 208 9.26 -1.45 -9.90
C LEU A 208 8.51 -2.77 -10.15
N ILE A 209 7.65 -3.18 -9.22
CA ILE A 209 6.81 -4.37 -9.38
C ILE A 209 5.85 -4.21 -10.57
N ALA A 210 5.26 -3.03 -10.75
CA ALA A 210 4.34 -2.77 -11.86
C ALA A 210 5.03 -2.88 -13.22
N VAL A 211 6.28 -2.44 -13.33
CA VAL A 211 7.07 -2.57 -14.57
C VAL A 211 7.40 -4.02 -14.87
N GLU A 212 7.80 -4.79 -13.86
CA GLU A 212 8.23 -6.20 -14.03
C GLU A 212 7.06 -7.18 -14.23
N MET A 213 6.02 -7.02 -13.41
CA MET A 213 4.94 -7.99 -13.27
C MET A 213 3.57 -7.41 -13.60
N GLY A 214 3.40 -6.09 -13.56
CA GLY A 214 2.13 -5.41 -13.79
C GLY A 214 1.35 -5.10 -12.51
N PHE A 215 0.37 -4.19 -12.62
CA PHE A 215 -0.44 -3.72 -11.48
C PHE A 215 -1.30 -4.80 -10.81
N TYR A 216 -1.58 -5.91 -11.50
CA TYR A 216 -2.22 -7.06 -10.88
C TYR A 216 -1.40 -7.57 -9.69
N TRP A 217 -0.09 -7.78 -9.88
CA TRP A 217 0.80 -8.29 -8.84
C TRP A 217 1.03 -7.28 -7.73
N VAL A 218 1.06 -5.98 -8.03
CA VAL A 218 1.11 -4.93 -6.99
C VAL A 218 -0.09 -5.05 -6.05
N MET A 219 -1.31 -5.30 -6.59
CA MET A 219 -2.51 -5.51 -5.78
C MET A 219 -2.43 -6.81 -4.95
N ILE A 220 -1.85 -7.89 -5.51
CA ILE A 220 -1.60 -9.14 -4.76
C ILE A 220 -0.63 -8.88 -3.61
N PHE A 221 0.48 -8.18 -3.84
CA PHE A 221 1.42 -7.83 -2.79
C PHE A 221 0.81 -6.89 -1.74
N ALA A 222 -0.14 -6.04 -2.13
CA ALA A 222 -0.90 -5.23 -1.17
C ALA A 222 -1.73 -6.11 -0.23
N ALA A 223 -2.43 -7.11 -0.78
CA ALA A 223 -3.17 -8.09 0.00
C ALA A 223 -2.24 -8.90 0.93
N LEU A 224 -1.09 -9.34 0.43
CA LEU A 224 -0.07 -10.03 1.24
C LEU A 224 0.48 -9.14 2.37
N ALA A 225 0.69 -7.85 2.10
CA ALA A 225 1.13 -6.89 3.11
C ALA A 225 0.10 -6.75 4.25
N TYR A 226 -1.20 -6.70 3.93
CA TYR A 226 -2.26 -6.75 4.95
C TYR A 226 -2.37 -8.10 5.67
N GLY A 227 -1.76 -9.16 5.12
CA GLY A 227 -1.54 -10.43 5.80
C GLY A 227 -0.59 -10.35 6.99
N LEU A 228 0.33 -9.37 7.03
CA LEU A 228 1.24 -9.21 8.17
C LEU A 228 0.49 -8.88 9.47
N PRO A 229 -0.39 -7.86 9.52
CA PRO A 229 -1.32 -7.65 10.63
C PRO A 229 -2.13 -8.89 11.04
N LEU A 230 -2.59 -9.68 10.07
CA LEU A 230 -3.37 -10.90 10.33
C LEU A 230 -2.54 -11.93 11.11
N VAL A 231 -1.34 -12.27 10.60
CA VAL A 231 -0.46 -13.29 11.17
C VAL A 231 -0.01 -12.92 12.59
N VAL A 232 0.36 -11.67 12.83
CA VAL A 232 0.83 -11.25 14.16
C VAL A 232 -0.27 -11.21 15.22
N ASN A 233 -1.54 -11.05 14.80
CA ASN A 233 -2.67 -11.13 15.72
C ASN A 233 -3.13 -12.58 15.95
N LEU A 234 -2.98 -13.48 14.97
CA LEU A 234 -3.19 -14.91 15.16
C LEU A 234 -2.18 -15.52 16.14
N GLY A 235 -0.92 -15.05 16.11
CA GLY A 235 0.12 -15.48 17.06
C GLY A 235 -0.07 -14.96 18.50
N GLY A 236 -1.21 -14.36 18.85
CA GLY A 236 -1.50 -13.86 20.19
C GLY A 236 -0.76 -12.57 20.58
N GLY A 237 0.01 -11.96 19.67
CA GLY A 237 0.87 -10.83 20.00
C GLY A 237 0.13 -9.52 20.29
N GLY A 238 -1.08 -9.34 19.77
CA GLY A 238 -1.79 -8.06 19.81
C GLY A 238 -2.60 -7.77 21.08
N THR A 239 -3.14 -8.79 21.75
CA THR A 239 -4.19 -8.57 22.78
C THR A 239 -3.97 -9.28 24.12
N ASN A 240 -2.90 -10.07 24.25
CA ASN A 240 -2.54 -10.73 25.51
C ASN A 240 -1.50 -9.94 26.30
#